data_AF-A0A7C5BW41-F1
#
_entry.id   AF-A0A7C5BW41-F1
#
_cell.length_a   1.000
_cell.length_b   1.000
_cell.length_c   1.000
_cell.angle_alpha   90.00
_cell.angle_beta   90.00
_cell.angle_gamma   90.00
#
_symmetry.space_group_name_H-M   'P 1'
#
loop_
_entity.id
_entity.type
_entity.pdbx_description
1 polymer ?
#
loop_
_entity_poly.entity_id
_entity_poly.type
_entity_poly.pdbx_seq_one_letter_code
_entity_poly.pdbx_strand_id
1 'polypeptide(L)'
;MTGATVGHPGGIGRGGYTMVELLTATTLAVLMLIGVVTILGTVSRAVNDSRALLEMADRLRATRNLLEQDLRGITVHLLPPRRPEFNEGYFEYIEGPLGPIVPPSAFAINSATGEPDWTVTDFDDVLMFTTRRLDRPFVGRLGNTTIESSVAEVAWFVRGNVLYRRVLLVAPWASLPDADGNGVASPSELGGESIYNYCDLSVRPQFISGQLVGWIPNSLGDLSNRENRYAHWITGMQLFPYDASVWGLLGLPTLEESSDPGWMSVIPDPGWAALIPKLPIPTALGAQSDPTIRADMWIDPYLWANAWAPSGGALVDPQTGVLLDFRGPRVGEDVVLTNVIGFDVKVWDPDAQVRMGPDGEAVYPSEPGFASAGPALGVGAFVDLGSGGGRFGGVGHPKSGLGFGSSTTARGIRVYDTWSFFYEHDGRGQLSPFGTDSGTNGFDDNGNGVVDDPDEFDTMPPYPHPLEAIQVVIRVFEPDTKQIRQVTLVHNFSPLAAVP
;
A
#
# COMPACT_ATOMS: atom_id res chain seq x y z
N MET A 1 26.36 30.44 101.63
CA MET A 1 27.62 29.91 101.07
C MET A 1 27.29 29.29 99.72
N THR A 2 27.98 29.76 98.66
CA THR A 2 28.45 29.04 97.46
C THR A 2 27.52 28.10 96.67
N GLY A 3 27.40 28.36 95.34
CA GLY A 3 27.06 27.33 94.33
C GLY A 3 26.63 27.81 92.94
N ALA A 4 27.54 27.71 91.95
CA ALA A 4 27.39 27.17 90.58
C ALA A 4 26.38 27.72 89.50
N THR A 5 26.97 28.20 88.38
CA THR A 5 26.75 27.92 86.92
C THR A 5 25.37 27.77 86.21
N VAL A 6 25.24 28.56 85.12
CA VAL A 6 24.71 28.28 83.74
C VAL A 6 23.18 28.21 83.44
N GLY A 7 22.78 28.95 82.39
CA GLY A 7 21.52 28.86 81.61
C GLY A 7 20.65 30.13 81.75
N HIS A 8 20.07 30.79 80.75
CA HIS A 8 19.68 30.48 79.36
C HIS A 8 19.35 31.85 78.67
N PRO A 9 19.32 31.99 77.33
CA PRO A 9 19.11 33.29 76.67
C PRO A 9 17.65 33.77 76.85
N GLY A 10 17.49 35.04 77.25
CA GLY A 10 16.18 35.70 77.37
C GLY A 10 15.52 35.82 76.01
N GLY A 11 14.33 35.22 75.89
CA GLY A 11 13.59 35.05 74.64
C GLY A 11 13.21 36.36 73.95
N ILE A 12 13.45 36.38 72.64
CA ILE A 12 12.89 37.37 71.72
C ILE A 12 11.37 37.21 71.74
N GLY A 13 10.66 38.28 72.09
CA GLY A 13 9.19 38.31 72.05
C GLY A 13 8.71 37.92 70.65
N ARG A 14 8.01 36.78 70.55
CA ARG A 14 7.35 36.33 69.32
C ARG A 14 6.12 37.21 69.11
N GLY A 15 6.20 38.19 68.20
CA GLY A 15 5.02 38.90 67.72
C GLY A 15 4.06 37.90 67.06
N GLY A 16 2.79 37.91 67.46
CA GLY A 16 1.76 37.13 66.79
C GLY A 16 1.44 37.74 65.43
N TYR A 17 1.39 36.91 64.39
CA TYR A 17 1.07 37.33 63.03
C TYR A 17 -0.35 37.92 62.96
N THR A 18 -0.50 39.01 62.22
CA THR A 18 -1.82 39.61 62.00
C THR A 18 -2.63 38.80 60.98
N MET A 19 -3.96 38.84 61.06
CA MET A 19 -4.84 38.12 60.13
C MET A 19 -4.56 38.49 58.66
N VAL A 20 -4.20 39.74 58.39
CA VAL A 20 -3.83 40.23 57.06
C VAL A 20 -2.50 39.61 56.59
N GLU A 21 -1.51 39.46 57.46
CA GLU A 21 -0.21 38.82 57.16
C GLU A 21 -0.35 37.34 56.81
N LEU A 22 -1.19 36.61 57.55
CA LEU A 22 -1.48 35.20 57.24
C LEU A 22 -2.27 35.07 55.93
N LEU A 23 -3.18 36.00 55.64
CA LEU A 23 -3.92 36.02 54.38
C LEU A 23 -3.02 36.40 53.20
N THR A 24 -2.10 37.35 53.33
CA THR A 24 -1.16 37.71 52.24
C THR A 24 -0.10 36.63 52.03
N ALA A 25 0.39 35.99 53.10
CA ALA A 25 1.34 34.89 52.98
C ALA A 25 0.72 33.66 52.30
N THR A 26 -0.53 33.32 52.65
CA THR A 26 -1.23 32.18 52.01
C THR A 26 -1.60 32.47 50.56
N THR A 27 -2.03 33.68 50.22
CA THR A 27 -2.29 34.04 48.82
C THR A 27 -1.01 34.04 47.99
N LEU A 28 0.11 34.55 48.51
CA LEU A 28 1.41 34.48 47.83
C LEU A 28 1.88 33.04 47.65
N ALA A 29 1.72 32.19 48.66
CA ALA A 29 2.07 30.77 48.56
C ALA A 29 1.25 30.04 47.48
N VAL A 30 -0.06 30.33 47.39
CA VAL A 30 -0.94 29.76 46.34
C VAL A 30 -0.54 30.29 44.96
N LEU A 31 -0.25 31.59 44.81
CA LEU A 31 0.21 32.16 43.55
C LEU A 31 1.55 31.56 43.08
N MET A 32 2.48 31.35 44.01
CA MET A 32 3.74 30.66 43.72
C MET A 32 3.52 29.21 43.30
N LEU A 33 2.64 28.49 44.02
CA LEU A 33 2.30 27.11 43.67
C LEU A 33 1.67 27.01 42.27
N ILE A 34 0.76 27.92 41.92
CA ILE A 34 0.17 28.00 40.58
C ILE A 34 1.27 28.23 39.53
N GLY A 35 2.20 29.16 39.77
CA GLY A 35 3.32 29.41 38.86
C GLY A 35 4.23 28.19 38.67
N VAL A 36 4.53 27.45 39.74
CA VAL A 36 5.34 26.22 39.64
C VAL A 36 4.59 25.12 38.89
N VAL A 37 3.30 24.93 39.16
CA VAL A 37 2.48 23.91 38.48
C VAL A 37 2.36 24.19 36.98
N THR A 38 2.21 25.45 36.57
CA THR A 38 2.16 25.79 35.13
C THR A 38 3.49 25.53 34.44
N ILE A 39 4.63 25.86 35.07
CA ILE A 39 5.97 25.57 34.54
C ILE A 39 6.21 24.06 34.44
N LEU A 40 5.84 23.30 35.48
CA LEU A 40 5.95 21.84 35.44
C LEU A 40 5.08 21.25 34.32
N GLY A 41 3.88 21.80 34.11
CA GLY A 41 2.99 21.40 33.01
C GLY A 41 3.54 21.73 31.62
N THR A 42 4.22 22.85 31.42
CA THR A 42 4.86 23.18 30.13
C THR A 42 6.06 22.30 29.86
N VAL A 43 6.91 22.06 30.87
CA VAL A 43 8.06 21.16 30.75
C VAL A 43 7.60 19.74 30.47
N SER A 44 6.59 19.24 31.19
CA SER A 44 6.06 17.89 30.98
C SER A 44 5.53 17.70 29.57
N ARG A 45 4.79 18.68 29.03
CA ARG A 45 4.31 18.62 27.64
C ARG A 45 5.47 18.60 26.64
N ALA A 46 6.44 19.51 26.80
CA ALA A 46 7.60 19.54 25.92
C ALA A 46 8.41 18.23 25.92
N VAL A 47 8.52 17.56 27.08
CA VAL A 47 9.16 16.24 27.17
C VAL A 47 8.32 15.17 26.45
N ASN A 48 7.00 15.18 26.61
CA ASN A 48 6.12 14.23 25.90
C ASN A 48 6.20 14.44 24.38
N ASP A 49 6.10 15.68 23.92
CA ASP A 49 6.22 16.05 22.50
C ASP A 49 7.57 15.58 21.92
N SER A 50 8.66 15.82 22.65
CA SER A 50 10.00 15.38 22.23
C SER A 50 10.11 13.85 22.13
N ARG A 51 9.47 13.11 23.04
CA ARG A 51 9.44 11.65 23.00
C ARG A 51 8.63 11.12 21.83
N ALA A 52 7.43 11.67 21.60
CA ALA A 52 6.57 11.28 20.48
C ALA A 52 7.29 11.47 19.14
N LEU A 53 7.97 12.60 18.95
CA LEU A 53 8.75 12.88 17.74
C LEU A 53 9.92 11.91 17.53
N LEU A 54 10.62 11.53 18.60
CA LEU A 54 11.72 10.56 18.53
C LEU A 54 11.19 9.17 18.20
N GLU A 55 10.09 8.75 18.84
CA GLU A 55 9.45 7.46 18.58
C GLU A 55 8.93 7.37 17.13
N MET A 56 8.26 8.41 16.63
CA MET A 56 7.81 8.47 15.24
C MET A 56 9.00 8.39 14.26
N ALA A 57 10.09 9.10 14.52
CA ALA A 57 11.28 9.05 13.68
C ALA A 57 11.93 7.65 13.67
N ASP A 58 11.98 6.97 14.82
CA ASP A 58 12.54 5.63 14.93
C ASP A 58 11.65 4.58 14.25
N ARG A 59 10.31 4.68 14.40
CA ARG A 59 9.34 3.86 13.65
C ARG A 59 9.49 4.05 12.15
N LEU A 60 9.55 5.29 11.67
CA LEU A 60 9.71 5.61 10.25
C LEU A 60 11.01 5.02 9.67
N ARG A 61 12.12 5.09 10.42
CA ARG A 61 13.39 4.47 10.03
C ARG A 61 13.30 2.94 10.00
N ALA A 62 12.64 2.33 10.99
CA ALA A 62 12.44 0.89 11.04
C ALA A 62 11.60 0.41 9.84
N THR A 63 10.53 1.12 9.50
CA THR A 63 9.69 0.86 8.31
C THR A 63 10.50 0.96 7.02
N ARG A 64 11.30 2.02 6.86
CA ARG A 64 12.19 2.18 5.68
C ARG A 64 13.19 1.03 5.58
N ASN A 65 13.82 0.63 6.69
CA ASN A 65 14.76 -0.49 6.69
C ASN A 65 14.08 -1.83 6.37
N LEU A 66 12.83 -2.02 6.81
CA LEU A 66 12.04 -3.20 6.50
C LEU A 66 11.69 -3.28 5.01
N LEU A 67 11.22 -2.17 4.42
CA LEU A 67 10.97 -2.07 2.98
C LEU A 67 12.26 -2.27 2.18
N GLU A 68 13.36 -1.65 2.61
CA GLU A 68 14.67 -1.84 1.98
C GLU A 68 15.15 -3.30 2.06
N GLN A 69 14.89 -4.00 3.17
CA GLN A 69 15.19 -5.43 3.30
C GLN A 69 14.37 -6.28 2.32
N ASP A 70 13.09 -5.97 2.14
CA ASP A 70 12.24 -6.72 1.21
C ASP A 70 12.64 -6.47 -0.25
N LEU A 71 12.92 -5.22 -0.62
CA LEU A 71 13.36 -4.84 -1.97
C LEU A 71 14.71 -5.46 -2.34
N ARG A 72 15.67 -5.49 -1.40
CA ARG A 72 16.95 -6.20 -1.58
C ARG A 72 16.77 -7.69 -1.84
N GLY A 73 15.66 -8.27 -1.37
CA GLY A 73 15.35 -9.68 -1.52
C GLY A 73 14.52 -10.03 -2.75
N ILE A 74 14.19 -9.08 -3.64
CA ILE A 74 13.37 -9.37 -4.83
C ILE A 74 13.88 -10.61 -5.57
N THR A 75 12.95 -11.49 -5.92
CA THR A 75 13.28 -12.77 -6.54
C THR A 75 13.32 -12.74 -8.07
N VAL A 76 12.66 -11.74 -8.68
CA VAL A 76 12.48 -11.64 -10.14
C VAL A 76 13.47 -10.67 -10.77
N HIS A 77 13.89 -11.00 -11.99
CA HIS A 77 14.61 -10.03 -12.81
C HIS A 77 13.61 -9.05 -13.43
N LEU A 78 13.84 -7.75 -13.25
CA LEU A 78 12.94 -6.70 -13.72
C LEU A 78 13.13 -6.39 -15.22
N LEU A 79 12.98 -7.42 -16.05
CA LEU A 79 13.00 -7.36 -17.50
C LEU A 79 11.78 -8.14 -18.03
N PRO A 80 10.66 -7.45 -18.30
CA PRO A 80 9.43 -8.09 -18.76
C PRO A 80 9.48 -8.47 -20.25
N PRO A 81 8.69 -9.48 -20.69
CA PRO A 81 7.90 -10.42 -19.88
C PRO A 81 8.78 -11.51 -19.23
N ARG A 82 8.27 -12.16 -18.17
CA ARG A 82 8.95 -13.30 -17.50
C ARG A 82 8.29 -14.63 -17.82
N ARG A 83 9.10 -15.67 -17.82
CA ARG A 83 8.69 -17.06 -18.08
C ARG A 83 8.47 -17.80 -16.75
N PRO A 84 7.31 -18.44 -16.52
CA PRO A 84 7.04 -19.18 -15.28
C PRO A 84 8.09 -20.25 -14.97
N GLU A 85 8.73 -20.82 -15.99
CA GLU A 85 9.75 -21.86 -15.85
C GLU A 85 11.00 -21.38 -15.12
N PHE A 86 11.26 -20.07 -15.10
CA PHE A 86 12.37 -19.52 -14.33
C PHE A 86 12.10 -19.48 -12.82
N ASN A 87 10.84 -19.67 -12.40
CA ASN A 87 10.44 -19.77 -10.99
C ASN A 87 10.94 -18.57 -10.17
N GLU A 88 10.75 -17.39 -10.73
CA GLU A 88 11.28 -16.12 -10.23
C GLU A 88 10.23 -15.29 -9.48
N GLY A 89 8.94 -15.63 -9.58
CA GLY A 89 7.85 -14.83 -9.01
C GLY A 89 7.53 -13.62 -9.86
N TYR A 90 7.28 -12.48 -9.22
CA TYR A 90 6.86 -11.26 -9.90
C TYR A 90 7.28 -9.99 -9.15
N PHE A 91 7.18 -8.87 -9.88
CA PHE A 91 7.17 -7.52 -9.34
C PHE A 91 6.08 -6.74 -10.07
N GLU A 92 5.28 -6.03 -9.29
CA GLU A 92 4.17 -5.22 -9.76
C GLU A 92 4.10 -3.94 -8.94
N TYR A 93 3.92 -2.84 -9.66
CA TYR A 93 3.72 -1.53 -9.08
C TYR A 93 2.46 -0.93 -9.73
N ILE A 94 1.47 -0.62 -8.90
CA ILE A 94 0.23 0.04 -9.29
C ILE A 94 0.31 1.47 -8.78
N GLU A 95 0.33 2.40 -9.73
CA GLU A 95 0.20 3.84 -9.55
C GLU A 95 -1.28 4.19 -9.46
N GLY A 96 -1.68 4.82 -8.37
CA GLY A 96 -3.06 5.25 -8.20
C GLY A 96 -3.42 6.49 -9.03
N PRO A 97 -4.66 6.98 -8.93
CA PRO A 97 -5.09 8.22 -9.56
C PRO A 97 -4.51 9.51 -8.93
N LEU A 98 -4.16 9.49 -7.64
CA LEU A 98 -3.52 10.64 -6.99
C LEU A 98 -2.11 10.79 -7.55
N GLY A 99 -1.61 12.02 -7.64
CA GLY A 99 -0.31 12.32 -8.28
C GLY A 99 -0.46 12.64 -9.78
N PRO A 100 -0.43 11.66 -10.71
CA PRO A 100 -0.38 11.92 -12.16
C PRO A 100 -1.63 12.60 -12.74
N ILE A 101 -2.79 12.35 -12.14
CA ILE A 101 -4.09 12.79 -12.71
C ILE A 101 -4.80 13.73 -11.78
N VAL A 102 -4.83 13.38 -10.50
CA VAL A 102 -5.48 14.18 -9.46
C VAL A 102 -4.40 14.64 -8.48
N PRO A 103 -4.14 15.94 -8.35
CA PRO A 103 -3.18 16.38 -7.34
C PRO A 103 -3.72 16.02 -5.94
N PRO A 104 -2.88 15.53 -5.00
CA PRO A 104 -3.32 15.18 -3.65
C PRO A 104 -4.09 16.30 -2.93
N SER A 105 -3.75 17.56 -3.18
CA SER A 105 -4.44 18.73 -2.60
C SER A 105 -5.86 18.93 -3.12
N ALA A 106 -6.20 18.38 -4.29
CA ALA A 106 -7.59 18.34 -4.74
C ALA A 106 -8.40 17.31 -3.95
N PHE A 107 -7.79 16.37 -3.23
CA PHE A 107 -8.48 15.34 -2.46
C PHE A 107 -8.43 15.63 -0.95
N ALA A 108 -7.24 15.90 -0.43
CA ALA A 108 -7.02 16.16 0.98
C ALA A 108 -7.48 17.57 1.38
N ILE A 109 -8.27 17.68 2.44
CA ILE A 109 -8.73 18.96 2.99
C ILE A 109 -8.42 19.06 4.47
N ASN A 110 -8.28 20.28 4.95
CA ASN A 110 -8.35 20.57 6.36
C ASN A 110 -9.82 20.79 6.75
N SER A 111 -10.42 19.88 7.51
CA SER A 111 -11.83 19.94 7.88
C SER A 111 -12.19 21.18 8.72
N ALA A 112 -11.22 21.79 9.42
CA ALA A 112 -11.45 22.99 10.22
C ALA A 112 -11.56 24.27 9.39
N THR A 113 -10.88 24.34 8.23
CA THR A 113 -10.88 25.53 7.36
C THR A 113 -11.65 25.33 6.06
N GLY A 114 -11.84 24.08 5.62
CA GLY A 114 -12.38 23.72 4.31
C GLY A 114 -11.38 23.91 3.15
N GLU A 115 -10.14 24.28 3.45
CA GLU A 115 -9.10 24.54 2.45
C GLU A 115 -8.33 23.25 2.08
N PRO A 116 -7.74 23.18 0.87
CA PRO A 116 -6.83 22.10 0.48
C PRO A 116 -5.70 21.88 1.49
N ASP A 117 -5.45 20.63 1.84
CA ASP A 117 -4.30 20.23 2.67
C ASP A 117 -3.11 19.85 1.80
N TRP A 118 -2.13 20.76 1.72
CA TRP A 118 -0.89 20.58 0.96
C TRP A 118 0.15 19.71 1.68
N THR A 119 -0.13 19.31 2.92
CA THR A 119 0.79 18.46 3.69
C THR A 119 0.70 17.00 3.29
N VAL A 120 -0.47 16.57 2.79
CA VAL A 120 -0.72 15.24 2.25
C VAL A 120 -0.09 15.12 0.87
N THR A 121 0.67 14.06 0.64
CA THR A 121 1.22 13.70 -0.67
C THR A 121 0.48 12.51 -1.23
N ASP A 122 0.99 11.97 -2.33
CA ASP A 122 0.50 10.71 -2.86
C ASP A 122 0.54 9.59 -1.82
N PHE A 123 -0.51 8.77 -1.76
CA PHE A 123 -0.68 7.67 -0.80
C PHE A 123 -1.41 6.47 -1.40
N ASP A 124 -1.79 6.48 -2.67
CA ASP A 124 -2.61 5.42 -3.27
C ASP A 124 -1.81 4.44 -4.15
N ASP A 125 -0.48 4.52 -4.05
CA ASP A 125 0.43 3.53 -4.62
C ASP A 125 0.37 2.17 -3.92
N VAL A 126 0.47 1.12 -4.72
CA VAL A 126 0.54 -0.26 -4.26
C VAL A 126 1.76 -0.94 -4.86
N LEU A 127 2.58 -1.53 -4.00
CA LEU A 127 3.79 -2.24 -4.39
C LEU A 127 3.68 -3.71 -3.99
N MET A 128 3.73 -4.62 -4.97
CA MET A 128 3.56 -6.06 -4.76
C MET A 128 4.69 -6.82 -5.42
N PHE A 129 5.34 -7.73 -4.69
CA PHE A 129 6.44 -8.51 -5.25
C PHE A 129 6.75 -9.73 -4.40
N THR A 130 7.48 -10.66 -4.99
CA THR A 130 8.05 -11.80 -4.27
C THR A 130 9.46 -11.47 -3.80
N THR A 131 9.76 -11.80 -2.55
CA THR A 131 11.04 -11.53 -1.89
C THR A 131 11.58 -12.75 -1.17
N ARG A 132 12.91 -12.85 -1.08
CA ARG A 132 13.66 -13.93 -0.45
C ARG A 132 14.55 -13.39 0.66
N ARG A 133 14.54 -14.07 1.79
CA ARG A 133 15.49 -13.88 2.89
C ARG A 133 16.41 -15.09 3.00
N LEU A 134 17.71 -14.82 3.05
CA LEU A 134 18.75 -15.85 3.17
C LEU A 134 19.22 -16.04 4.62
N ASP A 135 19.03 -15.03 5.47
CA ASP A 135 19.49 -14.99 6.85
C ASP A 135 18.47 -15.59 7.83
N ARG A 136 17.19 -15.24 7.66
CA ARG A 136 16.08 -15.71 8.48
C ARG A 136 14.85 -15.99 7.61
N PRO A 137 14.20 -17.15 7.75
CA PRO A 137 12.97 -17.41 7.01
C PRO A 137 11.84 -16.49 7.49
N PHE A 138 10.87 -16.27 6.61
CA PHE A 138 9.57 -15.79 7.02
C PHE A 138 8.87 -16.89 7.82
N VAL A 139 8.19 -16.50 8.89
CA VAL A 139 7.43 -17.40 9.75
C VAL A 139 5.97 -16.97 9.66
N GLY A 140 5.08 -17.94 9.46
CA GLY A 140 3.64 -17.73 9.36
C GLY A 140 2.88 -18.84 10.07
N ARG A 141 1.57 -18.66 10.16
CA ARG A 141 0.62 -19.62 10.70
C ARG A 141 0.21 -20.64 9.64
N LEU A 142 0.01 -21.88 10.08
CA LEU A 142 -0.67 -22.94 9.33
C LEU A 142 -1.54 -23.75 10.30
N GLY A 143 -2.83 -23.40 10.37
CA GLY A 143 -3.76 -23.96 11.35
C GLY A 143 -3.31 -23.66 12.79
N ASN A 144 -2.97 -24.72 13.53
CA ASN A 144 -2.45 -24.65 14.91
C ASN A 144 -0.92 -24.76 14.98
N THR A 145 -0.24 -24.76 13.84
CA THR A 145 1.22 -24.89 13.73
C THR A 145 1.81 -23.64 13.08
N THR A 146 3.12 -23.50 13.16
CA THR A 146 3.87 -22.50 12.40
C THR A 146 4.50 -23.15 11.18
N ILE A 147 4.58 -22.40 10.08
CA ILE A 147 5.30 -22.77 8.87
C ILE A 147 6.33 -21.69 8.55
N GLU A 148 7.43 -22.12 7.94
CA GLU A 148 8.52 -21.25 7.55
C GLU A 148 8.76 -21.34 6.04
N SER A 149 9.10 -20.21 5.43
CA SER A 149 9.60 -20.17 4.06
C SER A 149 10.68 -19.10 3.93
N SER A 150 11.74 -19.40 3.18
CA SER A 150 12.74 -18.38 2.82
C SER A 150 12.18 -17.35 1.84
N VAL A 151 11.01 -17.58 1.26
CA VAL A 151 10.39 -16.73 0.24
C VAL A 151 8.97 -16.36 0.64
N ALA A 152 8.58 -15.12 0.40
CA ALA A 152 7.22 -14.64 0.59
C ALA A 152 6.79 -13.73 -0.55
N GLU A 153 5.50 -13.73 -0.84
CA GLU A 153 4.80 -12.67 -1.55
C GLU A 153 4.52 -11.54 -0.54
N VAL A 154 4.92 -10.32 -0.88
CA VAL A 154 4.78 -9.15 -0.01
C VAL A 154 4.05 -8.04 -0.76
N ALA A 155 3.12 -7.39 -0.09
CA ALA A 155 2.42 -6.21 -0.61
C ALA A 155 2.47 -5.06 0.38
N TRP A 156 2.81 -3.87 -0.12
CA TRP A 156 2.83 -2.61 0.61
C TRP A 156 1.78 -1.67 0.02
N PHE A 157 0.93 -1.11 0.87
CA PHE A 157 -0.15 -0.22 0.47
C PHE A 157 -0.67 0.55 1.69
N VAL A 158 -1.29 1.71 1.47
CA VAL A 158 -1.95 2.48 2.52
C VAL A 158 -3.46 2.26 2.46
N ARG A 159 -4.09 2.17 3.63
CA ARG A 159 -5.54 2.37 3.79
C ARG A 159 -5.80 3.52 4.75
N GLY A 160 -6.46 4.57 4.23
CA GLY A 160 -6.64 5.82 4.98
C GLY A 160 -5.28 6.38 5.37
N ASN A 161 -4.94 6.38 6.65
CA ASN A 161 -3.64 6.85 7.14
C ASN A 161 -2.77 5.74 7.77
N VAL A 162 -3.01 4.48 7.40
CA VAL A 162 -2.28 3.33 7.93
C VAL A 162 -1.58 2.61 6.78
N LEU A 163 -0.27 2.44 6.89
CA LEU A 163 0.56 1.66 5.98
C LEU A 163 0.58 0.20 6.42
N TYR A 164 0.20 -0.66 5.49
CA TYR A 164 0.15 -2.10 5.63
C TYR A 164 1.32 -2.76 4.90
N ARG A 165 1.76 -3.89 5.45
CA ARG A 165 2.68 -4.83 4.81
C ARG A 165 2.13 -6.23 4.97
N ARG A 166 1.53 -6.74 3.90
CA ARG A 166 1.09 -8.13 3.84
C ARG A 166 2.27 -9.04 3.54
N VAL A 167 2.33 -10.18 4.23
CA VAL A 167 3.30 -11.25 3.96
C VAL A 167 2.56 -12.55 3.81
N LEU A 168 2.73 -13.20 2.66
CA LEU A 168 2.18 -14.50 2.39
C LEU A 168 3.33 -15.44 2.00
N LEU A 169 3.56 -16.47 2.80
CA LEU A 169 4.66 -17.41 2.61
C LEU A 169 4.45 -18.20 1.32
N VAL A 170 5.45 -18.19 0.44
CA VAL A 170 5.46 -19.03 -0.75
C VAL A 170 5.96 -20.40 -0.33
N ALA A 171 5.05 -21.35 -0.17
CA ALA A 171 5.33 -22.69 0.33
C ALA A 171 4.50 -23.75 -0.43
N PRO A 172 4.87 -24.08 -1.68
CA PRO A 172 4.15 -25.07 -2.47
C PRO A 172 4.17 -26.49 -1.87
N TRP A 173 5.06 -26.76 -0.92
CA TRP A 173 5.13 -28.02 -0.16
C TRP A 173 4.20 -28.06 1.06
N ALA A 174 3.53 -26.96 1.39
CA ALA A 174 2.65 -26.90 2.55
C ALA A 174 1.42 -27.79 2.31
N SER A 175 1.11 -28.65 3.28
CA SER A 175 -0.11 -29.45 3.25
C SER A 175 -1.25 -28.64 3.86
N LEU A 176 -2.20 -28.24 3.03
CA LEU A 176 -3.50 -27.76 3.50
C LEU A 176 -4.44 -28.94 3.76
N PRO A 177 -5.53 -28.75 4.53
CA PRO A 177 -6.59 -29.74 4.65
C PRO A 177 -7.17 -30.09 3.27
N ASP A 178 -7.16 -31.37 2.95
CA ASP A 178 -7.68 -31.97 1.71
C ASP A 178 -8.20 -33.37 2.06
N ALA A 179 -9.40 -33.41 2.64
CA ALA A 179 -10.02 -34.62 3.16
C ALA A 179 -10.61 -35.50 2.05
N ASP A 180 -11.01 -34.90 0.92
CA ASP A 180 -11.55 -35.62 -0.24
C ASP A 180 -10.47 -36.01 -1.27
N GLY A 181 -9.24 -35.49 -1.13
CA GLY A 181 -8.09 -35.84 -1.95
C GLY A 181 -8.11 -35.21 -3.35
N ASN A 182 -8.83 -34.11 -3.52
CA ASN A 182 -8.98 -33.42 -4.81
C ASN A 182 -7.82 -32.44 -5.12
N GLY A 183 -6.88 -32.26 -4.19
CA GLY A 183 -5.70 -31.41 -4.33
C GLY A 183 -5.95 -29.92 -4.05
N VAL A 184 -7.12 -29.56 -3.50
CA VAL A 184 -7.57 -28.19 -3.24
C VAL A 184 -8.13 -28.13 -1.82
N ALA A 185 -7.75 -27.10 -1.07
CA ALA A 185 -8.34 -26.86 0.25
C ALA A 185 -9.67 -26.12 0.11
N SER A 186 -10.79 -26.82 0.31
CA SER A 186 -12.13 -26.23 0.20
C SER A 186 -12.56 -25.49 1.48
N PRO A 187 -13.49 -24.52 1.39
CA PRO A 187 -14.05 -23.86 2.58
C PRO A 187 -14.61 -24.85 3.62
N SER A 188 -15.21 -25.96 3.19
CA SER A 188 -15.73 -26.99 4.10
C SER A 188 -14.63 -27.70 4.89
N GLU A 189 -13.48 -27.95 4.28
CA GLU A 189 -12.34 -28.62 4.93
C GLU A 189 -11.61 -27.70 5.90
N LEU A 190 -11.69 -26.38 5.67
CA LEU A 190 -11.20 -25.36 6.58
C LEU A 190 -12.17 -25.08 7.75
N GLY A 191 -13.29 -25.82 7.85
CA GLY A 191 -14.30 -25.61 8.90
C GLY A 191 -15.21 -24.41 8.65
N GLY A 192 -15.32 -23.95 7.40
CA GLY A 192 -16.07 -22.75 7.03
C GLY A 192 -15.29 -21.45 7.20
N GLU A 193 -14.01 -21.52 7.59
CA GLU A 193 -13.15 -20.35 7.75
C GLU A 193 -12.52 -19.92 6.41
N SER A 194 -12.13 -18.65 6.32
CA SER A 194 -11.29 -18.20 5.20
C SER A 194 -9.90 -18.82 5.27
N ILE A 195 -9.32 -19.09 4.09
CA ILE A 195 -7.93 -19.54 3.98
C ILE A 195 -6.93 -18.59 4.65
N TYR A 196 -7.19 -17.26 4.63
CA TYR A 196 -6.34 -16.26 5.25
C TYR A 196 -6.57 -16.13 6.77
N ASN A 197 -7.66 -16.69 7.29
CA ASN A 197 -7.78 -16.94 8.73
C ASN A 197 -7.00 -18.19 9.14
N TYR A 198 -7.02 -19.23 8.29
CA TYR A 198 -6.38 -20.51 8.58
C TYR A 198 -4.84 -20.46 8.49
N CYS A 199 -4.29 -19.74 7.51
CA CYS A 199 -2.85 -19.71 7.27
C CYS A 199 -2.34 -18.39 6.66
N ASP A 200 -1.02 -18.20 6.74
CA ASP A 200 -0.29 -17.07 6.12
C ASP A 200 0.36 -17.47 4.78
N LEU A 201 -0.26 -18.36 4.01
CA LEU A 201 0.33 -18.85 2.75
C LEU A 201 -0.09 -17.99 1.56
N SER A 202 0.81 -17.86 0.58
CA SER A 202 0.43 -17.39 -0.75
C SER A 202 -0.31 -18.53 -1.44
N VAL A 203 -1.56 -18.26 -1.81
CA VAL A 203 -2.46 -19.26 -2.39
C VAL A 203 -3.16 -18.70 -3.61
N ARG A 204 -3.36 -19.54 -4.62
CA ARG A 204 -4.24 -19.23 -5.74
C ARG A 204 -5.63 -19.81 -5.50
N PRO A 205 -6.70 -19.06 -5.79
CA PRO A 205 -8.04 -19.62 -5.80
C PRO A 205 -8.23 -20.56 -6.98
N GLN A 206 -9.12 -21.54 -6.83
CA GLN A 206 -9.58 -22.41 -7.91
C GLN A 206 -11.08 -22.24 -8.07
N PHE A 207 -11.52 -22.04 -9.32
CA PHE A 207 -12.91 -21.83 -9.66
C PHE A 207 -13.41 -22.89 -10.65
N ILE A 208 -14.61 -23.40 -10.42
CA ILE A 208 -15.34 -24.23 -11.39
C ILE A 208 -16.69 -23.56 -11.64
N SER A 209 -16.99 -23.26 -12.91
CA SER A 209 -18.23 -22.58 -13.31
C SER A 209 -18.50 -21.26 -12.55
N GLY A 210 -17.44 -20.52 -12.19
CA GLY A 210 -17.53 -19.25 -11.47
C GLY A 210 -17.70 -19.38 -9.95
N GLN A 211 -17.75 -20.61 -9.41
CA GLN A 211 -17.80 -20.85 -7.97
C GLN A 211 -16.42 -21.22 -7.43
N LEU A 212 -16.07 -20.65 -6.29
CA LEU A 212 -14.84 -20.97 -5.57
C LEU A 212 -14.92 -22.41 -5.07
N VAL A 213 -13.98 -23.24 -5.50
CA VAL A 213 -13.84 -24.64 -5.07
C VAL A 213 -12.87 -24.72 -3.89
N GLY A 214 -11.85 -23.87 -3.88
CA GLY A 214 -10.92 -23.74 -2.78
C GLY A 214 -9.59 -23.14 -3.23
N TRP A 215 -8.52 -23.48 -2.52
CA TRP A 215 -7.21 -22.87 -2.72
C TRP A 215 -6.07 -23.88 -2.86
N ILE A 216 -5.06 -23.50 -3.63
CA ILE A 216 -3.81 -24.25 -3.80
C ILE A 216 -2.64 -23.34 -3.42
N PRO A 217 -1.65 -23.81 -2.61
CA PRO A 217 -0.44 -23.05 -2.33
C PRO A 217 0.35 -22.74 -3.60
N ASN A 218 0.82 -21.50 -3.72
CA ASN A 218 1.58 -21.04 -4.87
C ASN A 218 3.06 -21.44 -4.79
N SER A 219 3.65 -21.69 -5.95
CA SER A 219 5.09 -21.61 -6.21
C SER A 219 5.49 -20.23 -6.75
N LEU A 220 6.79 -19.97 -6.89
CA LEU A 220 7.26 -18.75 -7.55
C LEU A 220 6.91 -18.74 -9.04
N GLY A 221 6.92 -19.90 -9.71
CA GLY A 221 6.48 -20.00 -11.12
C GLY A 221 5.00 -19.69 -11.29
N ASP A 222 4.15 -20.17 -10.37
CA ASP A 222 2.71 -19.85 -10.40
C ASP A 222 2.47 -18.34 -10.27
N LEU A 223 3.21 -17.68 -9.38
CA LEU A 223 3.08 -16.25 -9.11
C LEU A 223 3.58 -15.33 -10.23
N SER A 224 4.30 -15.87 -11.23
CA SER A 224 4.59 -15.11 -12.45
C SER A 224 3.29 -14.72 -13.16
N ASN A 225 2.26 -15.56 -13.09
CA ASN A 225 0.95 -15.26 -13.63
C ASN A 225 0.12 -14.38 -12.69
N ARG A 226 -0.59 -13.39 -13.24
CA ARG A 226 -1.30 -12.36 -12.46
C ARG A 226 -2.49 -12.94 -11.70
N GLU A 227 -3.19 -13.89 -12.29
CA GLU A 227 -4.33 -14.56 -11.67
C GLU A 227 -3.96 -15.35 -10.40
N ASN A 228 -2.70 -15.69 -10.17
CA ASN A 228 -2.35 -16.46 -8.98
C ASN A 228 -1.97 -15.58 -7.78
N ARG A 229 -1.87 -14.27 -7.98
CA ARG A 229 -1.37 -13.31 -6.99
C ARG A 229 -2.45 -12.87 -6.02
N TYR A 230 -2.02 -12.39 -4.86
CA TYR A 230 -2.93 -11.84 -3.88
C TYR A 230 -3.77 -10.69 -4.45
N ALA A 231 -5.04 -10.56 -4.03
CA ALA A 231 -5.97 -9.49 -4.41
C ALA A 231 -6.30 -9.31 -5.90
N HIS A 232 -5.75 -10.15 -6.78
CA HIS A 232 -6.05 -10.19 -8.21
C HIS A 232 -7.34 -10.95 -8.53
N TRP A 233 -7.90 -11.64 -7.54
CA TRP A 233 -9.24 -12.19 -7.57
C TRP A 233 -10.05 -11.58 -6.45
N ILE A 234 -11.10 -10.88 -6.84
CA ILE A 234 -12.13 -10.44 -5.88
C ILE A 234 -13.21 -11.52 -5.83
N THR A 235 -13.65 -12.00 -7.00
CA THR A 235 -14.76 -12.97 -7.16
C THR A 235 -14.58 -13.78 -8.44
N GLY A 236 -15.26 -14.93 -8.57
CA GLY A 236 -15.09 -15.91 -9.67
C GLY A 236 -15.48 -15.46 -11.09
N MET A 237 -15.61 -14.15 -11.32
CA MET A 237 -15.93 -13.51 -12.60
C MET A 237 -14.77 -12.67 -13.17
N GLN A 238 -13.60 -12.66 -12.53
CA GLN A 238 -12.48 -11.83 -12.99
C GLN A 238 -11.93 -12.39 -14.31
N LEU A 239 -11.89 -11.53 -15.33
CA LEU A 239 -11.34 -11.83 -16.65
C LEU A 239 -9.92 -11.26 -16.76
N PHE A 240 -9.17 -11.79 -17.74
CA PHE A 240 -7.97 -11.14 -18.22
C PHE A 240 -8.23 -9.63 -18.40
N PRO A 241 -7.36 -8.74 -17.90
CA PRO A 241 -5.98 -9.03 -17.46
C PRO A 241 -5.80 -9.48 -16.01
N TYR A 242 -6.87 -9.65 -15.21
CA TYR A 242 -6.83 -9.84 -13.75
C TYR A 242 -6.36 -8.59 -13.01
N ASP A 243 -7.05 -7.48 -13.25
CA ASP A 243 -6.63 -6.16 -12.77
C ASP A 243 -6.85 -5.97 -11.26
N ALA A 244 -5.77 -5.82 -10.48
CA ALA A 244 -5.83 -5.49 -9.06
C ALA A 244 -5.97 -3.98 -8.82
N SER A 245 -5.82 -3.14 -9.84
CA SER A 245 -6.01 -1.69 -9.70
C SER A 245 -7.46 -1.29 -9.42
N VAL A 246 -8.41 -2.21 -9.61
CA VAL A 246 -9.82 -2.03 -9.26
C VAL A 246 -10.04 -1.63 -7.78
N TRP A 247 -9.08 -1.93 -6.89
CA TRP A 247 -9.09 -1.48 -5.50
C TRP A 247 -8.91 0.05 -5.37
N GLY A 248 -8.23 0.68 -6.34
CA GLY A 248 -8.04 2.13 -6.43
C GLY A 248 -7.57 2.76 -5.13
N LEU A 249 -8.13 3.93 -4.83
CA LEU A 249 -7.84 4.72 -3.61
C LEU A 249 -8.10 3.97 -2.29
N LEU A 250 -8.85 2.86 -2.31
CA LEU A 250 -9.01 2.02 -1.12
C LEU A 250 -7.75 1.27 -0.76
N GLY A 251 -6.89 0.98 -1.72
CA GLY A 251 -5.78 0.07 -1.53
C GLY A 251 -6.26 -1.37 -1.37
N LEU A 252 -5.30 -2.30 -1.35
CA LEU A 252 -5.58 -3.73 -1.27
C LEU A 252 -6.38 -4.10 -0.01
N PRO A 253 -7.11 -5.22 -0.02
CA PRO A 253 -7.87 -5.71 1.15
C PRO A 253 -6.99 -5.83 2.38
N THR A 254 -7.51 -5.62 3.60
CA THR A 254 -6.77 -5.86 4.85
C THR A 254 -6.82 -7.34 5.25
N LEU A 255 -5.96 -7.79 6.17
CA LEU A 255 -5.99 -9.19 6.61
C LEU A 255 -7.26 -9.49 7.42
N GLU A 256 -7.79 -8.49 8.13
CA GLU A 256 -9.10 -8.52 8.73
C GLU A 256 -10.18 -8.85 7.69
N GLU A 257 -10.20 -8.16 6.55
CA GLU A 257 -11.19 -8.39 5.50
C GLU A 257 -11.01 -9.75 4.85
N SER A 258 -9.77 -10.12 4.49
CA SER A 258 -9.53 -11.39 3.81
C SER A 258 -9.68 -12.60 4.73
N SER A 259 -9.64 -12.43 6.05
CA SER A 259 -9.88 -13.49 7.03
C SER A 259 -11.36 -13.73 7.34
N ASP A 260 -12.27 -12.93 6.77
CA ASP A 260 -13.72 -13.15 6.89
C ASP A 260 -14.15 -14.42 6.12
N PRO A 261 -14.99 -15.31 6.69
CA PRO A 261 -15.52 -16.49 6.00
C PRO A 261 -16.23 -16.21 4.66
N GLY A 262 -16.76 -15.00 4.49
CA GLY A 262 -17.39 -14.55 3.25
C GLY A 262 -16.39 -14.10 2.18
N TRP A 263 -15.10 -14.02 2.47
CA TRP A 263 -14.07 -13.60 1.52
C TRP A 263 -14.08 -14.47 0.26
N MET A 264 -14.18 -13.84 -0.91
CA MET A 264 -14.29 -14.49 -2.24
C MET A 264 -15.51 -15.42 -2.41
N SER A 265 -16.52 -15.31 -1.54
CA SER A 265 -17.78 -16.05 -1.65
C SER A 265 -18.79 -15.37 -2.57
N VAL A 266 -19.72 -16.15 -3.09
CA VAL A 266 -20.86 -15.69 -3.90
C VAL A 266 -22.16 -15.89 -3.13
N ILE A 267 -23.12 -14.96 -3.26
CA ILE A 267 -24.45 -15.08 -2.66
C ILE A 267 -25.46 -15.48 -3.76
N PRO A 268 -26.41 -16.38 -3.48
CA PRO A 268 -27.52 -16.64 -4.40
C PRO A 268 -28.42 -15.41 -4.55
N ASP A 269 -28.69 -14.97 -5.78
CA ASP A 269 -29.67 -13.91 -6.05
C ASP A 269 -31.11 -14.41 -5.83
N PRO A 270 -31.96 -13.72 -5.04
CA PRO A 270 -33.38 -14.05 -4.91
C PRO A 270 -34.22 -13.76 -6.18
N GLY A 271 -33.70 -13.05 -7.17
CA GLY A 271 -34.46 -12.49 -8.30
C GLY A 271 -34.10 -13.06 -9.67
N TRP A 272 -32.83 -13.28 -9.98
CA TRP A 272 -32.35 -13.85 -11.24
C TRP A 272 -31.51 -15.10 -10.95
N ALA A 273 -31.49 -16.09 -11.84
CA ALA A 273 -30.74 -17.34 -11.65
C ALA A 273 -29.20 -17.17 -11.76
N ALA A 274 -28.67 -16.04 -11.29
CA ALA A 274 -27.26 -15.68 -11.31
C ALA A 274 -26.71 -15.60 -9.88
N LEU A 275 -25.49 -16.08 -9.68
CA LEU A 275 -24.76 -15.86 -8.43
C LEU A 275 -24.28 -14.41 -8.43
N ILE A 276 -24.72 -13.60 -7.46
CA ILE A 276 -24.21 -12.23 -7.30
C ILE A 276 -23.01 -12.32 -6.38
N PRO A 277 -21.83 -11.84 -6.79
CA PRO A 277 -20.70 -11.84 -5.89
C PRO A 277 -20.97 -10.92 -4.69
N LYS A 278 -20.55 -11.30 -3.48
CA LYS A 278 -20.55 -10.38 -2.33
C LYS A 278 -19.45 -9.36 -2.60
N LEU A 279 -19.80 -8.29 -3.29
CA LEU A 279 -18.85 -7.40 -3.93
C LEU A 279 -18.40 -6.30 -2.99
N PRO A 280 -17.11 -6.21 -2.64
CA PRO A 280 -16.49 -4.93 -2.35
C PRO A 280 -16.08 -4.32 -3.69
N ILE A 281 -16.99 -3.69 -4.44
CA ILE A 281 -16.54 -2.77 -5.49
C ILE A 281 -16.67 -1.35 -4.94
N PRO A 282 -15.58 -0.72 -4.46
CA PRO A 282 -15.45 0.71 -4.61
C PRO A 282 -15.36 0.90 -6.12
N THR A 283 -16.45 1.28 -6.75
CA THR A 283 -16.46 1.36 -8.20
C THR A 283 -15.62 2.64 -8.55
N ALA A 284 -14.33 2.42 -8.74
CA ALA A 284 -13.28 3.37 -8.35
C ALA A 284 -12.98 4.43 -9.42
N LEU A 285 -13.98 5.06 -10.05
CA LEU A 285 -13.66 6.02 -11.11
C LEU A 285 -14.59 7.20 -11.30
N GLY A 286 -15.87 7.08 -10.92
CA GLY A 286 -16.74 8.26 -10.85
C GLY A 286 -16.29 9.25 -9.77
N ALA A 287 -15.71 8.71 -8.69
CA ALA A 287 -15.35 9.42 -7.48
C ALA A 287 -14.00 10.15 -7.52
N GLN A 288 -13.01 9.64 -8.25
CA GLN A 288 -11.63 10.14 -8.18
C GLN A 288 -11.46 11.50 -8.87
N SER A 289 -12.31 11.80 -9.86
CA SER A 289 -12.44 13.14 -10.43
C SER A 289 -13.62 13.94 -9.85
N ASP A 290 -14.35 13.41 -8.86
CA ASP A 290 -15.48 14.11 -8.25
C ASP A 290 -14.94 15.15 -7.24
N PRO A 291 -15.10 16.45 -7.52
CA PRO A 291 -14.62 17.50 -6.63
C PRO A 291 -15.38 17.57 -5.30
N THR A 292 -16.38 16.72 -5.07
CA THR A 292 -17.14 16.65 -3.81
C THR A 292 -16.60 15.63 -2.81
N ILE A 293 -15.74 14.71 -3.25
CA ILE A 293 -15.19 13.65 -2.38
C ILE A 293 -13.85 14.13 -1.83
N ARG A 294 -13.81 14.36 -0.51
CA ARG A 294 -12.68 14.90 0.22
C ARG A 294 -12.52 14.16 1.54
N ALA A 295 -11.29 14.06 2.02
CA ALA A 295 -11.01 13.52 3.34
C ALA A 295 -10.00 14.39 4.08
N ASP A 296 -10.17 14.49 5.39
CA ASP A 296 -9.15 15.02 6.27
C ASP A 296 -8.33 13.85 6.80
N MET A 297 -7.11 13.69 6.27
CA MET A 297 -6.24 12.56 6.60
C MET A 297 -5.76 12.55 8.06
N TRP A 298 -5.94 13.68 8.76
CA TRP A 298 -5.55 13.81 10.16
C TRP A 298 -6.67 13.40 11.12
N ILE A 299 -7.93 13.44 10.68
CA ILE A 299 -9.11 13.27 11.53
C ILE A 299 -9.99 12.11 11.04
N ASP A 300 -10.43 12.15 9.78
CA ASP A 300 -11.39 11.22 9.20
C ASP A 300 -10.87 10.62 7.87
N PRO A 301 -9.81 9.79 7.92
CA PRO A 301 -9.08 9.34 6.73
C PRO A 301 -9.86 8.36 5.83
N TYR A 302 -11.01 7.85 6.27
CA TYR A 302 -11.81 6.85 5.56
C TYR A 302 -13.12 7.41 4.99
N LEU A 303 -13.40 8.70 5.16
CA LEU A 303 -14.69 9.30 4.78
C LEU A 303 -15.01 9.08 3.29
N TRP A 304 -13.98 9.16 2.45
CA TRP A 304 -14.09 8.99 1.00
C TRP A 304 -14.55 7.58 0.59
N ALA A 305 -14.29 6.55 1.41
CA ALA A 305 -14.61 5.16 1.09
C ALA A 305 -16.11 4.83 1.17
N ASN A 306 -16.92 5.76 1.70
CA ASN A 306 -18.37 5.61 1.85
C ASN A 306 -19.22 6.37 0.85
N ALA A 307 -18.61 7.21 0.01
CA ALA A 307 -19.33 8.07 -0.92
C ALA A 307 -20.05 7.29 -2.05
N TRP A 308 -19.81 5.97 -2.20
CA TRP A 308 -20.24 5.28 -3.41
C TRP A 308 -20.68 3.81 -3.29
N ALA A 309 -21.37 3.42 -2.20
CA ALA A 309 -22.08 2.14 -2.27
C ALA A 309 -23.17 2.19 -3.34
N PRO A 310 -23.28 1.19 -4.24
CA PRO A 310 -24.33 1.12 -5.27
C PRO A 310 -25.76 1.22 -4.72
N SER A 311 -25.95 0.93 -3.43
CA SER A 311 -27.23 0.97 -2.69
C SER A 311 -27.41 2.20 -1.79
N GLY A 312 -26.48 3.16 -1.80
CA GLY A 312 -26.50 4.33 -0.90
C GLY A 312 -26.16 4.01 0.56
N GLY A 313 -25.66 2.81 0.84
CA GLY A 313 -25.08 2.43 2.15
C GLY A 313 -23.62 2.88 2.32
N ALA A 314 -23.04 2.64 3.49
CA ALA A 314 -21.61 2.69 3.68
C ALA A 314 -20.98 1.40 3.13
N LEU A 315 -19.86 1.48 2.40
CA LEU A 315 -19.07 0.30 2.01
C LEU A 315 -18.04 -0.05 3.07
N VAL A 316 -17.52 0.98 3.72
CA VAL A 316 -16.38 0.93 4.63
C VAL A 316 -16.78 1.55 5.96
N ASP A 317 -16.27 1.01 7.06
CA ASP A 317 -16.45 1.66 8.34
C ASP A 317 -15.70 3.01 8.34
N PRO A 318 -16.39 4.16 8.52
CA PRO A 318 -15.73 5.47 8.48
C PRO A 318 -14.71 5.67 9.61
N GLN A 319 -14.75 4.85 10.67
CA GLN A 319 -13.82 4.92 11.78
C GLN A 319 -12.62 3.98 11.61
N THR A 320 -12.86 2.77 11.10
CA THR A 320 -11.82 1.72 11.04
C THR A 320 -11.25 1.49 9.65
N GLY A 321 -11.90 1.97 8.58
CA GLY A 321 -11.44 1.75 7.21
C GLY A 321 -11.65 0.33 6.68
N VAL A 322 -12.40 -0.50 7.41
CA VAL A 322 -12.67 -1.91 7.08
C VAL A 322 -13.96 -2.04 6.29
N LEU A 323 -13.97 -2.87 5.25
CA LEU A 323 -15.18 -3.21 4.51
C LEU A 323 -16.26 -3.79 5.44
N LEU A 324 -17.44 -3.19 5.45
CA LEU A 324 -18.50 -3.54 6.42
C LEU A 324 -18.98 -4.98 6.31
N ASP A 325 -18.90 -5.54 5.10
CA ASP A 325 -19.30 -6.90 4.78
C ASP A 325 -18.23 -7.96 5.10
N PHE A 326 -17.01 -7.55 5.44
CA PHE A 326 -15.88 -8.45 5.66
C PHE A 326 -15.16 -8.07 6.95
N ARG A 327 -15.54 -8.73 8.06
CA ARG A 327 -14.99 -8.47 9.39
C ARG A 327 -14.45 -9.76 9.97
N GLY A 328 -13.28 -10.16 9.48
CA GLY A 328 -12.56 -11.31 10.00
C GLY A 328 -11.83 -11.03 11.31
N PRO A 329 -11.26 -12.07 11.93
CA PRO A 329 -10.66 -11.95 13.26
C PRO A 329 -9.24 -11.36 13.28
N ARG A 330 -8.56 -11.24 12.13
CA ARG A 330 -7.12 -10.90 12.06
C ARG A 330 -6.85 -9.40 11.97
N VAL A 331 -7.32 -8.67 12.98
CA VAL A 331 -7.26 -7.20 13.03
C VAL A 331 -5.83 -6.72 13.30
N GLY A 332 -5.32 -5.85 12.41
CA GLY A 332 -4.08 -5.11 12.63
C GLY A 332 -2.78 -5.93 12.57
N GLU A 333 -2.84 -7.21 12.20
CA GLU A 333 -1.67 -8.09 12.14
C GLU A 333 -0.68 -7.73 11.02
N ASP A 334 -1.15 -6.98 10.01
CA ASP A 334 -0.39 -6.51 8.85
C ASP A 334 -0.08 -4.99 8.89
N VAL A 335 -0.36 -4.31 10.02
CA VAL A 335 -0.07 -2.88 10.19
C VAL A 335 1.41 -2.65 10.49
N VAL A 336 2.03 -1.73 9.75
CA VAL A 336 3.44 -1.35 9.96
C VAL A 336 3.58 0.04 10.54
N LEU A 337 2.80 1.01 10.05
CA LEU A 337 2.93 2.40 10.45
C LEU A 337 1.56 3.10 10.38
N THR A 338 1.25 3.92 11.38
CA THR A 338 0.04 4.74 11.42
C THR A 338 0.37 6.20 11.17
N ASN A 339 -0.65 7.04 10.98
CA ASN A 339 -0.53 8.47 10.70
C ASN A 339 0.27 8.78 9.43
N VAL A 340 0.16 7.89 8.44
CA VAL A 340 0.78 8.01 7.12
C VAL A 340 -0.07 8.93 6.26
N ILE A 341 0.54 9.98 5.75
CA ILE A 341 -0.08 10.97 4.85
C ILE A 341 0.67 11.04 3.51
N GLY A 342 1.51 10.04 3.25
CA GLY A 342 2.22 9.88 2.01
C GLY A 342 2.89 8.52 1.90
N PHE A 343 2.64 7.84 0.79
CA PHE A 343 3.30 6.64 0.31
C PHE A 343 3.36 6.77 -1.21
N ASP A 344 4.50 7.27 -1.68
CA ASP A 344 4.74 7.69 -3.07
C ASP A 344 5.89 6.86 -3.63
N VAL A 345 5.63 6.11 -4.70
CA VAL A 345 6.54 5.20 -5.38
C VAL A 345 6.83 5.78 -6.76
N LYS A 346 8.10 5.90 -7.10
CA LYS A 346 8.53 6.41 -8.41
C LYS A 346 9.50 5.45 -9.06
N VAL A 347 9.42 5.34 -10.37
CA VAL A 347 10.35 4.55 -11.17
C VAL A 347 11.43 5.45 -11.75
N TRP A 348 12.66 4.93 -11.84
CA TRP A 348 13.71 5.62 -12.59
C TRP A 348 13.44 5.47 -14.09
N ASP A 349 13.26 6.60 -14.77
CA ASP A 349 13.13 6.67 -16.21
C ASP A 349 14.34 7.42 -16.81
N PRO A 350 15.24 6.72 -17.53
CA PRO A 350 16.42 7.35 -18.13
C PRO A 350 16.08 8.31 -19.28
N ASP A 351 14.89 8.20 -19.88
CA ASP A 351 14.46 9.01 -21.02
C ASP A 351 13.50 10.14 -20.58
N ALA A 352 13.11 10.18 -19.31
CA ALA A 352 12.31 11.25 -18.74
C ALA A 352 13.04 12.60 -18.80
N GLN A 353 12.39 13.61 -19.35
CA GLN A 353 12.99 14.94 -19.49
C GLN A 353 12.92 15.72 -18.18
N VAL A 354 14.02 16.40 -17.84
CA VAL A 354 14.03 17.46 -16.82
C VAL A 354 13.95 18.79 -17.55
N ARG A 355 13.08 19.70 -17.13
CA ARG A 355 12.79 20.96 -17.84
C ARG A 355 13.13 22.18 -17.00
N MET A 356 13.36 23.32 -17.67
CA MET A 356 13.59 24.59 -16.99
C MET A 356 12.26 25.21 -16.55
N GLY A 357 12.09 25.42 -15.25
CA GLY A 357 10.94 26.09 -14.68
C GLY A 357 10.97 27.61 -14.87
N PRO A 358 9.90 28.31 -14.49
CA PRO A 358 9.75 29.75 -14.71
C PRO A 358 10.85 30.62 -14.06
N ASP A 359 11.43 30.17 -12.95
CA ASP A 359 12.48 30.86 -12.20
C ASP A 359 13.89 30.32 -12.51
N GLY A 360 14.02 29.46 -13.52
CA GLY A 360 15.28 28.84 -13.94
C GLY A 360 15.66 27.59 -13.13
N GLU A 361 14.77 27.09 -12.29
CA GLU A 361 14.87 25.84 -11.55
C GLU A 361 14.72 24.62 -12.47
N ALA A 362 15.22 23.47 -12.03
CA ALA A 362 14.95 22.20 -12.69
C ALA A 362 13.60 21.65 -12.19
N VAL A 363 12.68 21.39 -13.11
CA VAL A 363 11.36 20.81 -12.83
C VAL A 363 11.31 19.40 -13.40
N TYR A 364 10.88 18.45 -12.57
CA TYR A 364 10.80 17.03 -12.92
C TYR A 364 9.39 16.64 -13.40
N PRO A 365 9.20 15.55 -14.18
CA PRO A 365 7.90 15.19 -14.78
C PRO A 365 6.72 15.11 -13.82
N SER A 366 6.95 14.60 -12.62
CA SER A 366 5.95 14.45 -11.56
C SER A 366 5.71 15.72 -10.73
N GLU A 367 6.37 16.84 -11.05
CA GLU A 367 6.24 18.07 -10.29
C GLU A 367 5.20 19.04 -10.88
N PRO A 368 4.47 19.78 -10.01
CA PRO A 368 3.59 20.84 -10.45
C PRO A 368 4.32 21.85 -11.36
N GLY A 369 3.73 22.14 -12.52
CA GLY A 369 4.29 23.10 -13.47
C GLY A 369 5.16 22.49 -14.57
N PHE A 370 5.48 21.19 -14.51
CA PHE A 370 6.27 20.51 -15.55
C PHE A 370 5.67 20.63 -16.95
N ALA A 371 4.35 20.49 -17.08
CA ALA A 371 3.64 20.60 -18.35
C ALA A 371 3.80 21.98 -19.01
N SER A 372 3.96 23.04 -18.20
CA SER A 372 4.17 24.42 -18.63
C SER A 372 5.65 24.86 -18.62
N ALA A 373 6.56 23.98 -18.22
CA ALA A 373 7.98 24.28 -18.12
C ALA A 373 8.59 24.53 -19.51
N GLY A 374 9.67 25.30 -19.52
CA GLY A 374 10.41 25.71 -20.71
C GLY A 374 11.24 24.56 -21.32
N PRO A 375 12.38 24.87 -21.96
CA PRO A 375 13.16 23.87 -22.68
C PRO A 375 13.68 22.76 -21.77
N ALA A 376 13.95 21.59 -22.36
CA ALA A 376 14.60 20.48 -21.67
C ALA A 376 16.04 20.86 -21.26
N LEU A 377 16.37 20.60 -20.00
CA LEU A 377 17.69 20.76 -19.39
C LEU A 377 18.54 19.48 -19.45
N GLY A 378 17.87 18.32 -19.42
CA GLY A 378 18.52 17.01 -19.39
C GLY A 378 17.50 15.88 -19.41
N VAL A 379 17.98 14.65 -19.25
CA VAL A 379 17.18 13.43 -19.16
C VAL A 379 17.59 12.60 -17.95
N GLY A 380 16.68 11.75 -17.46
CA GLY A 380 16.87 10.91 -16.29
C GLY A 380 16.19 11.51 -15.06
N ALA A 381 15.08 10.91 -14.63
CA ALA A 381 14.35 11.33 -13.44
C ALA A 381 13.61 10.15 -12.79
N PHE A 382 13.34 10.26 -11.49
CA PHE A 382 12.29 9.46 -10.86
C PHE A 382 10.94 10.05 -11.23
N VAL A 383 10.07 9.20 -11.78
CA VAL A 383 8.76 9.61 -12.29
C VAL A 383 7.68 8.64 -11.83
N ASP A 384 6.48 9.18 -11.70
CA ASP A 384 5.26 8.41 -11.59
C ASP A 384 4.96 7.72 -12.92
N LEU A 385 4.28 6.58 -12.86
CA LEU A 385 3.81 5.93 -14.07
C LEU A 385 2.76 6.82 -14.74
N GLY A 386 2.82 6.94 -16.06
CA GLY A 386 1.86 7.79 -16.79
C GLY A 386 2.09 9.30 -16.65
N SER A 387 3.23 9.73 -16.09
CA SER A 387 3.64 11.15 -15.99
C SER A 387 3.82 11.88 -17.33
N GLY A 388 3.62 11.18 -18.47
CA GLY A 388 3.63 11.73 -19.82
C GLY A 388 4.84 11.29 -20.63
N GLY A 389 6.00 11.89 -20.38
CA GLY A 389 7.22 11.65 -21.17
C GLY A 389 8.09 10.50 -20.65
N GLY A 390 8.88 9.89 -21.53
CA GLY A 390 9.82 8.80 -21.20
C GLY A 390 9.27 7.40 -21.47
N ARG A 391 9.98 6.37 -21.00
CA ARG A 391 9.62 4.94 -21.13
C ARG A 391 8.39 4.59 -20.29
N PHE A 392 8.21 5.25 -19.16
CA PHE A 392 7.13 4.96 -18.21
C PHE A 392 6.03 6.02 -18.20
N GLY A 393 6.19 7.10 -18.97
CA GLY A 393 5.23 8.20 -19.03
C GLY A 393 3.92 7.90 -19.78
N GLY A 394 3.84 6.81 -20.56
CA GLY A 394 2.65 6.44 -21.32
C GLY A 394 1.56 5.74 -20.48
N VAL A 395 0.43 5.41 -21.13
CA VAL A 395 -0.68 4.65 -20.51
C VAL A 395 -0.44 3.15 -20.40
N GLY A 396 0.71 2.68 -20.87
CA GLY A 396 1.03 1.26 -21.03
C GLY A 396 0.57 0.69 -22.37
N HIS A 397 1.10 -0.49 -22.71
CA HIS A 397 0.87 -1.16 -23.98
C HIS A 397 -0.58 -1.64 -24.10
N PRO A 398 -1.27 -1.42 -25.23
CA PRO A 398 -2.68 -1.83 -25.41
C PRO A 398 -2.92 -3.33 -25.18
N LYS A 399 -1.99 -4.18 -25.64
CA LYS A 399 -2.06 -5.65 -25.46
C LYS A 399 -1.87 -6.13 -24.01
N SER A 400 -1.66 -5.23 -23.05
CA SER A 400 -1.75 -5.59 -21.64
C SER A 400 -3.19 -5.65 -21.14
N GLY A 401 -4.13 -4.97 -21.81
CA GLY A 401 -5.49 -4.77 -21.31
C GLY A 401 -5.61 -3.84 -20.09
N LEU A 402 -4.50 -3.39 -19.48
CA LEU A 402 -4.47 -2.55 -18.28
C LEU A 402 -4.48 -1.04 -18.58
N GLY A 403 -4.13 -0.64 -19.81
CA GLY A 403 -3.99 0.77 -20.22
C GLY A 403 -5.10 1.32 -21.13
N PHE A 404 -5.98 0.47 -21.66
CA PHE A 404 -7.00 0.85 -22.63
C PHE A 404 -8.41 0.74 -22.04
N GLY A 405 -9.09 1.89 -21.94
CA GLY A 405 -10.45 1.96 -21.45
C GLY A 405 -11.42 1.07 -22.22
N SER A 406 -11.84 -0.02 -21.60
CA SER A 406 -13.10 -0.73 -21.89
C SER A 406 -13.61 -1.52 -20.67
N SER A 407 -13.56 -0.92 -19.49
CA SER A 407 -14.59 -1.16 -18.46
C SER A 407 -14.59 0.05 -17.53
N THR A 408 -15.73 0.31 -16.92
CA THR A 408 -16.15 1.55 -16.24
C THR A 408 -15.35 1.97 -14.98
N THR A 409 -14.09 1.53 -14.81
CA THR A 409 -13.43 1.57 -13.50
C THR A 409 -11.92 1.93 -13.46
N ALA A 410 -11.23 2.20 -14.59
CA ALA A 410 -9.76 2.43 -14.62
C ALA A 410 -9.25 3.61 -15.49
N ARG A 411 -9.93 4.77 -15.53
CA ARG A 411 -9.33 6.02 -16.07
C ARG A 411 -8.30 6.56 -15.09
N GLY A 412 -7.07 6.11 -15.23
CA GLY A 412 -5.95 6.89 -14.73
C GLY A 412 -4.87 6.17 -13.96
N ILE A 413 -5.22 5.02 -13.44
CA ILE A 413 -4.27 4.10 -12.82
C ILE A 413 -3.28 3.62 -13.90
N ARG A 414 -2.04 3.42 -13.50
CA ARG A 414 -1.01 2.79 -14.33
C ARG A 414 -0.42 1.61 -13.57
N VAL A 415 -0.05 0.57 -14.31
CA VAL A 415 0.48 -0.64 -13.71
C VAL A 415 1.78 -0.99 -14.43
N TYR A 416 2.87 -1.06 -13.68
CA TYR A 416 4.07 -1.77 -14.11
C TYR A 416 3.99 -3.21 -13.63
N ASP A 417 4.27 -4.16 -14.50
CA ASP A 417 4.26 -5.59 -14.18
C ASP A 417 5.40 -6.27 -14.92
N THR A 418 6.09 -7.19 -14.25
CA THR A 418 7.08 -8.06 -14.90
C THR A 418 6.49 -8.96 -15.98
N TRP A 419 5.16 -9.10 -16.00
CA TRP A 419 4.29 -9.83 -16.94
C TRP A 419 4.62 -11.31 -17.09
N SER A 420 3.63 -12.09 -17.49
CA SER A 420 3.84 -13.51 -17.77
C SER A 420 3.86 -13.75 -19.27
N PHE A 421 4.92 -14.41 -19.74
CA PHE A 421 4.97 -15.00 -21.08
C PHE A 421 4.08 -16.25 -21.18
N PHE A 422 3.46 -16.69 -20.08
CA PHE A 422 2.47 -17.77 -20.06
C PHE A 422 1.32 -17.55 -21.02
N TYR A 423 0.86 -16.30 -21.14
CA TYR A 423 -0.30 -15.97 -21.96
C TYR A 423 -0.07 -16.18 -23.46
N GLU A 424 1.19 -16.35 -23.89
CA GLU A 424 1.52 -16.69 -25.28
C GLU A 424 1.44 -18.20 -25.57
N HIS A 425 1.07 -19.01 -24.58
CA HIS A 425 0.97 -20.46 -24.72
C HIS A 425 -0.12 -21.09 -23.83
N ASP A 426 -1.10 -20.29 -23.40
CA ASP A 426 -2.19 -20.77 -22.54
C ASP A 426 -3.35 -21.39 -23.35
N GLY A 427 -3.22 -21.40 -24.69
CA GLY A 427 -4.23 -21.92 -25.61
C GLY A 427 -5.44 -21.01 -25.76
N ARG A 428 -5.36 -19.73 -25.37
CA ARG A 428 -6.45 -18.75 -25.45
C ARG A 428 -6.00 -17.52 -26.22
N GLY A 429 -6.84 -17.05 -27.15
CA GLY A 429 -6.69 -15.74 -27.76
C GLY A 429 -7.18 -14.65 -26.81
N GLN A 430 -6.29 -13.86 -26.19
CA GLN A 430 -6.74 -12.77 -25.30
C GLN A 430 -6.96 -11.46 -26.07
N LEU A 431 -5.93 -10.94 -26.75
CA LEU A 431 -5.94 -9.64 -27.42
C LEU A 431 -5.26 -9.60 -28.80
N SER A 432 -4.53 -10.64 -29.24
CA SER A 432 -3.94 -10.67 -30.58
C SER A 432 -5.01 -10.72 -31.66
N PRO A 433 -4.89 -9.90 -32.72
CA PRO A 433 -5.75 -9.98 -33.90
C PRO A 433 -5.39 -11.15 -34.83
N PHE A 434 -4.25 -11.81 -34.60
CA PHE A 434 -3.68 -12.84 -35.48
C PHE A 434 -4.04 -14.27 -35.07
N GLY A 435 -4.70 -14.44 -33.91
CA GLY A 435 -5.18 -15.72 -33.43
C GLY A 435 -4.64 -16.06 -32.05
N THR A 436 -4.93 -17.28 -31.60
CA THR A 436 -4.45 -17.81 -30.32
C THR A 436 -2.96 -18.09 -30.39
N ASP A 437 -2.22 -17.58 -29.39
CA ASP A 437 -0.79 -17.87 -29.20
C ASP A 437 0.05 -17.57 -30.47
N SER A 438 -0.36 -16.58 -31.28
CA SER A 438 0.29 -16.26 -32.56
C SER A 438 1.74 -15.82 -32.40
N GLY A 439 2.12 -15.29 -31.25
CA GLY A 439 3.50 -14.93 -30.95
C GLY A 439 4.45 -16.11 -30.73
N THR A 440 3.97 -17.36 -30.78
CA THR A 440 4.80 -18.56 -30.60
C THR A 440 4.41 -19.73 -31.52
N ASN A 441 3.61 -19.49 -32.56
CA ASN A 441 3.06 -20.56 -33.39
C ASN A 441 3.98 -20.99 -34.55
N GLY A 442 5.10 -20.30 -34.76
CA GLY A 442 6.09 -20.60 -35.78
C GLY A 442 5.73 -20.11 -37.18
N PHE A 443 4.74 -19.24 -37.32
CA PHE A 443 4.32 -18.61 -38.57
C PHE A 443 4.56 -17.10 -38.55
N ASP A 444 4.64 -16.52 -39.75
CA ASP A 444 4.61 -15.07 -39.96
C ASP A 444 3.14 -14.73 -40.30
N ASP A 445 2.35 -14.49 -39.26
CA ASP A 445 0.91 -14.30 -39.33
C ASP A 445 0.54 -12.89 -39.83
N ASN A 446 1.43 -11.91 -39.62
CA ASN A 446 1.23 -10.55 -40.08
C ASN A 446 1.83 -10.27 -41.48
N GLY A 447 2.61 -11.21 -42.02
CA GLY A 447 3.21 -11.17 -43.36
C GLY A 447 4.36 -10.18 -43.48
N ASN A 448 5.01 -9.80 -42.38
CA ASN A 448 6.11 -8.82 -42.36
C ASN A 448 7.49 -9.45 -42.68
N GLY A 449 7.55 -10.76 -42.87
CA GLY A 449 8.76 -11.53 -43.16
C GLY A 449 9.56 -11.95 -41.94
N VAL A 450 9.03 -11.75 -40.73
CA VAL A 450 9.61 -12.15 -39.44
C VAL A 450 8.63 -13.11 -38.77
N VAL A 451 9.13 -14.24 -38.32
CA VAL A 451 8.31 -15.26 -37.63
C VAL A 451 8.28 -14.94 -36.14
N ASP A 452 7.11 -15.06 -35.51
CA ASP A 452 6.88 -14.95 -34.07
C ASP A 452 7.44 -13.62 -33.49
N ASP A 453 7.14 -12.51 -34.16
CA ASP A 453 7.65 -11.20 -33.75
C ASP A 453 6.76 -10.54 -32.67
N PRO A 454 7.27 -9.55 -31.91
CA PRO A 454 6.48 -8.92 -30.85
C PRO A 454 5.13 -8.33 -31.30
N ASP A 455 5.00 -7.92 -32.57
CA ASP A 455 3.71 -7.45 -33.11
C ASP A 455 2.67 -8.58 -33.22
N GLU A 456 3.09 -9.85 -33.18
CA GLU A 456 2.24 -11.04 -33.23
C GLU A 456 1.85 -11.56 -31.84
N PHE A 457 2.48 -11.08 -30.77
CA PHE A 457 2.19 -11.53 -29.40
C PHE A 457 0.72 -11.32 -29.04
N ASP A 458 0.14 -12.26 -28.29
CA ASP A 458 -1.21 -12.17 -27.75
C ASP A 458 -1.34 -11.05 -26.74
N THR A 459 -0.38 -10.98 -25.84
CA THR A 459 -0.31 -10.02 -24.76
C THR A 459 1.04 -9.35 -24.69
N MET A 460 1.09 -8.21 -24.02
CA MET A 460 2.36 -7.56 -23.71
C MET A 460 2.34 -6.96 -22.31
N PRO A 461 3.50 -6.86 -21.64
CA PRO A 461 3.61 -6.05 -20.44
C PRO A 461 3.13 -4.62 -20.72
N PRO A 462 2.50 -3.94 -19.75
CA PRO A 462 2.16 -2.53 -19.88
C PRO A 462 3.37 -1.68 -20.25
N TYR A 463 4.52 -1.94 -19.64
CA TYR A 463 5.77 -1.27 -19.98
C TYR A 463 6.82 -2.33 -20.34
N PRO A 464 7.12 -2.56 -21.63
CA PRO A 464 8.10 -3.55 -22.11
C PRO A 464 9.55 -3.04 -21.92
N HIS A 465 9.86 -2.52 -20.74
CA HIS A 465 11.13 -1.90 -20.40
C HIS A 465 11.63 -2.40 -19.05
N PRO A 466 12.96 -2.54 -18.88
CA PRO A 466 13.51 -2.94 -17.61
C PRO A 466 13.32 -1.84 -16.56
N LEU A 467 12.99 -2.22 -15.33
CA LEU A 467 12.92 -1.30 -14.20
C LEU A 467 14.28 -1.28 -13.49
N GLU A 468 15.01 -0.17 -13.62
CA GLU A 468 16.39 -0.06 -13.13
C GLU A 468 16.48 0.32 -11.66
N ALA A 469 15.61 1.22 -11.20
CA ALA A 469 15.57 1.67 -9.81
C ALA A 469 14.17 2.18 -9.46
N ILE A 470 13.86 2.19 -8.17
CA ILE A 470 12.68 2.85 -7.62
C ILE A 470 13.07 3.80 -6.50
N GLN A 471 12.23 4.80 -6.29
CA GLN A 471 12.22 5.66 -5.12
C GLN A 471 10.91 5.44 -4.38
N VAL A 472 10.96 5.29 -3.06
CA VAL A 472 9.77 5.25 -2.21
C VAL A 472 9.88 6.31 -1.14
N VAL A 473 8.86 7.15 -1.04
CA VAL A 473 8.75 8.23 -0.07
C VAL A 473 7.62 7.91 0.90
N ILE A 474 7.94 7.86 2.19
CA ILE A 474 6.95 7.66 3.26
C ILE A 474 6.90 8.93 4.09
N ARG A 475 5.71 9.52 4.21
CA ARG A 475 5.45 10.72 4.99
C ARG A 475 4.46 10.41 6.11
N VAL A 476 4.79 10.86 7.32
CA VAL A 476 3.96 10.70 8.52
C VAL A 476 3.79 12.03 9.24
N PHE A 477 2.67 12.16 9.94
CA PHE A 477 2.43 13.28 10.87
C PHE A 477 2.33 12.79 12.32
N GLU A 478 2.67 13.68 13.23
CA GLU A 478 2.49 13.49 14.67
C GLU A 478 1.28 14.32 15.13
N PRO A 479 0.16 13.70 15.55
CA PRO A 479 -1.10 14.40 15.82
C PRO A 479 -0.98 15.46 16.92
N ASP A 480 -0.22 15.19 17.99
CA ASP A 480 -0.11 16.10 19.14
C ASP A 480 0.72 17.35 18.81
N THR A 481 1.86 17.15 18.15
CA THR A 481 2.81 18.23 17.86
C THR A 481 2.57 18.90 16.51
N LYS A 482 1.71 18.31 15.67
CA LYS A 482 1.44 18.70 14.28
C LYS A 482 2.69 18.80 13.41
N GLN A 483 3.71 18.03 13.74
CA GLN A 483 4.93 17.95 12.95
C GLN A 483 4.84 16.83 11.93
N ILE A 484 5.55 17.00 10.83
CA ILE A 484 5.63 16.03 9.75
C ILE A 484 7.05 15.54 9.64
N ARG A 485 7.20 14.23 9.38
CA ARG A 485 8.47 13.61 9.03
C ARG A 485 8.32 12.83 7.74
N GLN A 486 9.41 12.75 7.00
CA GLN A 486 9.48 12.02 5.76
C GLN A 486 10.78 11.24 5.71
N VAL A 487 10.74 10.07 5.09
CA VAL A 487 11.91 9.30 4.70
C VAL A 487 11.81 8.95 3.23
N THR A 488 12.94 8.96 2.56
CA THR A 488 13.06 8.54 1.16
C THR A 488 14.00 7.34 1.10
N LEU A 489 13.57 6.30 0.40
CA LEU A 489 14.35 5.13 0.05
C LEU A 489 14.58 5.17 -1.46
N VAL A 490 15.82 5.00 -1.90
CA VAL A 490 16.13 4.74 -3.31
C VAL A 490 16.76 3.37 -3.38
N HIS A 491 16.21 2.50 -4.22
CA HIS A 491 16.70 1.15 -4.41
C HIS A 491 17.00 0.91 -5.89
N ASN A 492 18.18 0.35 -6.17
CA ASN A 492 18.65 0.05 -7.52
C ASN A 492 18.63 -1.47 -7.72
N PHE A 493 18.01 -1.91 -8.82
CA PHE A 493 17.85 -3.31 -9.19
C PHE A 493 18.92 -3.79 -10.19
N SER A 494 19.70 -2.87 -10.77
CA SER A 494 20.76 -3.20 -11.70
C SER A 494 21.90 -3.94 -11.00
N PRO A 495 22.35 -5.11 -11.52
CA PRO A 495 23.46 -5.85 -10.96
C PRO A 495 24.82 -5.11 -11.06
N LEU A 496 24.89 -4.00 -11.80
CA LEU A 496 26.10 -3.20 -11.99
C LEU A 496 26.37 -2.17 -10.88
N ALA A 497 25.45 -1.97 -9.92
CA ALA A 497 25.66 -1.07 -8.78
C ALA A 497 26.46 -1.70 -7.62
N ALA A 498 26.81 -2.99 -7.72
CA ALA A 498 27.74 -3.65 -6.80
C ALA A 498 29.20 -3.43 -7.22
N VAL A 499 29.62 -2.18 -7.38
CA VAL A 499 31.04 -1.82 -7.28
C VAL A 499 31.12 -0.66 -6.28
N PRO A 500 31.82 -0.85 -5.15
CA PRO A 500 31.82 0.09 -4.02
C PRO A 500 32.44 1.45 -4.34
#